data_AF-A0A497EUF8-F1
#
_entry.id   AF-A0A497EUF8-F1
#
_cell.length_a   1.000
_cell.length_b   1.000
_cell.length_c   1.000
_cell.angle_alpha   90.00
_cell.angle_beta   90.00
_cell.angle_gamma   90.00
#
_symmetry.space_group_name_H-M   'P 1'
#
loop_
_entity.id
_entity.type
_entity.pdbx_description
1 polymer ?
#
loop_
_entity_poly.entity_id
_entity_poly.type
_entity_poly.pdbx_seq_one_letter_code
_entity_poly.pdbx_strand_id
1 'polypeptide(L)'
;MISEVWITEDCMNTLLTIAKHAHPNETLLLLRGKIRRGIAFVEEVLIPPPIYTSPSLIAINPYRLPIDFTIIGIAHSHPNG
;
A
#
# COMPACT_ATOMS: atom_id res chain seq x y z
N MET A 1 -2.40 -14.90 -14.45
CA MET A 1 -1.95 -15.13 -13.07
C MET A 1 -0.71 -14.29 -12.83
N ILE A 2 -0.59 -13.63 -11.68
CA ILE A 2 0.65 -12.94 -11.29
C ILE A 2 1.59 -14.00 -10.73
N SER A 3 2.80 -14.10 -11.27
CA SER A 3 3.84 -15.04 -10.82
C SER A 3 4.91 -14.36 -9.98
N GLU A 4 5.11 -13.05 -10.18
CA GLU A 4 6.18 -12.29 -9.53
C GLU A 4 5.72 -10.86 -9.20
N VAL A 5 6.33 -10.29 -8.15
CA VAL A 5 6.13 -8.90 -7.74
C VAL A 5 7.50 -8.26 -7.61
N TRP A 6 7.73 -7.20 -8.37
CA TRP A 6 8.97 -6.42 -8.36
C TRP A 6 8.66 -5.06 -7.76
N ILE A 7 9.29 -4.75 -6.64
CA ILE A 7 9.08 -3.52 -5.88
C ILE A 7 10.39 -2.73 -5.90
N THR A 8 10.33 -1.44 -6.22
CA THR A 8 11.52 -0.59 -6.12
C THR A 8 11.99 -0.49 -4.67
N GLU A 9 13.29 -0.33 -4.47
CA GLU A 9 13.86 -0.15 -3.13
C GLU A 9 13.23 1.05 -2.40
N ASP A 10 13.00 2.16 -3.11
CA ASP A 10 12.33 3.34 -2.56
C ASP A 10 10.91 3.07 -2.08
N CYS A 11 10.12 2.30 -2.85
CA CYS A 11 8.79 1.87 -2.43
C CYS A 11 8.85 1.01 -1.17
N MET A 12 9.78 0.03 -1.14
CA MET A 12 9.96 -0.83 0.03
C MET A 12 10.36 -0.02 1.28
N ASN A 13 11.33 0.87 1.14
CA ASN A 13 11.77 1.75 2.23
C ASN A 13 10.64 2.67 2.71
N THR A 14 9.82 3.19 1.80
CA THR A 14 8.67 4.03 2.15
C THR A 14 7.62 3.25 2.93
N LEU A 15 7.27 2.03 2.49
CA LEU A 15 6.33 1.15 3.19
C LEU A 15 6.78 0.88 4.62
N LEU A 16 8.05 0.47 4.80
CA LEU A 16 8.62 0.17 6.11
C LEU A 16 8.72 1.41 7.01
N THR A 17 9.08 2.55 6.43
CA THR A 17 9.20 3.82 7.17
C THR A 17 7.84 4.27 7.70
N ILE A 18 6.81 4.23 6.86
CA ILE A 18 5.45 4.61 7.26
C ILE A 18 4.89 3.66 8.31
N ALA A 19 5.11 2.34 8.17
CA ALA A 19 4.72 1.36 9.18
C ALA A 19 5.39 1.63 10.54
N LYS A 20 6.69 1.96 10.56
CA LYS A 20 7.42 2.32 11.80
C LYS A 20 6.88 3.59 12.45
N HIS A 21 6.61 4.64 11.65
CA HIS A 21 6.12 5.91 12.18
C HIS A 21 4.68 5.86 12.70
N ALA A 22 3.86 4.97 12.14
CA ALA A 22 2.47 4.84 12.56
C ALA A 22 2.28 3.92 13.77
N HIS A 23 3.30 3.16 14.19
CA HIS A 23 3.23 2.30 15.36
C HIS A 23 2.74 3.09 16.59
N PRO A 24 1.73 2.60 17.34
CA PRO A 24 1.23 1.22 17.35
C PRO A 24 0.08 0.91 16.37
N ASN A 25 -0.33 1.85 15.51
CA ASN A 25 -1.48 1.69 14.61
C ASN A 25 -1.13 0.99 13.29
N GLU A 26 -2.11 0.31 12.69
CA GLU A 26 -2.02 -0.21 11.33
C GLU A 26 -1.92 0.91 10.29
N THR A 27 -1.23 0.63 9.19
CA THR A 27 -1.13 1.50 8.02
C THR A 27 -1.69 0.80 6.79
N LEU A 28 -2.10 1.58 5.80
CA LEU A 28 -2.58 1.11 4.51
C LEU A 28 -2.07 2.06 3.44
N LEU A 29 -1.47 1.49 2.39
CA LEU A 29 -0.94 2.21 1.24
C LEU A 29 -1.45 1.59 -0.04
N LEU A 30 -1.68 2.43 -1.05
CA LEU A 30 -2.00 1.98 -2.40
C LEU A 30 -0.70 1.72 -3.17
N LEU A 31 -0.62 0.58 -3.86
CA LEU A 31 0.52 0.21 -4.70
C LEU A 31 0.21 0.62 -6.13
N ARG A 32 0.99 1.56 -6.67
CA ARG A 32 0.85 2.06 -8.03
C ARG A 32 1.93 1.49 -8.94
N GLY A 33 1.54 1.11 -10.15
CA GLY A 33 2.45 0.66 -11.20
C GLY A 33 1.74 -0.07 -12.32
N LYS A 34 2.31 -1.18 -12.78
CA LYS A 34 1.82 -1.90 -13.96
C LYS A 34 2.02 -3.42 -13.86
N ILE A 35 1.14 -4.16 -14.53
CA ILE A 35 1.29 -5.62 -14.68
C ILE A 35 1.66 -5.92 -16.13
N ARG A 36 2.77 -6.63 -16.35
CA ARG A 36 3.18 -7.09 -17.69
C ARG A 36 3.72 -8.51 -17.64
N ARG A 37 3.20 -9.37 -18.52
CA ARG A 37 3.64 -10.78 -18.67
C ARG A 37 3.63 -11.57 -17.35
N GLY A 38 2.65 -11.32 -16.49
CA GLY A 38 2.54 -11.99 -15.18
C GLY A 38 3.40 -11.38 -14.06
N ILE A 39 4.17 -10.33 -14.33
CA ILE A 39 4.96 -9.62 -13.32
C ILE A 39 4.24 -8.32 -12.95
N ALA A 40 4.07 -8.09 -11.65
CA ALA A 40 3.57 -6.84 -11.08
C ALA A 40 4.75 -5.93 -10.71
N PHE A 41 4.86 -4.78 -11.36
CA PHE A 41 5.88 -3.76 -11.09
C PHE A 41 5.26 -2.69 -10.21
N VAL A 42 5.73 -2.57 -8.97
CA VAL A 42 5.35 -1.51 -8.02
C VAL A 42 6.39 -0.41 -8.09
N GLU A 43 5.99 0.74 -8.63
CA GLU A 43 6.88 1.87 -8.94
C GLU A 43 6.64 3.05 -7.99
N GLU A 44 5.44 3.15 -7.41
CA GLU A 44 5.05 4.19 -6.46
C GLU A 44 4.16 3.63 -5.33
N VAL A 45 4.17 4.29 -4.17
CA VAL A 45 3.24 4.03 -3.06
C VAL A 45 2.52 5.32 -2.67
N LEU A 46 1.22 5.23 -2.43
CA LEU A 46 0.37 6.38 -2.09
C LEU A 46 -0.29 6.17 -0.73
N ILE A 47 -0.42 7.26 0.03
CA ILE A 47 -1.17 7.26 1.29
C ILE A 47 -2.59 7.75 1.01
N PRO A 48 -3.62 6.88 1.07
CA PRO A 48 -5.00 7.32 0.97
C PRO A 48 -5.43 8.02 2.27
N PRO A 49 -6.41 8.95 2.23
CA PRO A 49 -6.98 9.53 3.44
C PRO A 49 -7.67 8.46 4.29
N PRO A 50 -7.22 8.19 5.53
CA PRO A 50 -7.87 7.22 6.39
C PRO A 50 -9.21 7.78 6.92
N ILE A 51 -10.19 6.91 7.10
CA ILE A 51 -11.41 7.22 7.86
C ILE A 51 -11.32 6.76 9.32
N TYR A 52 -10.44 5.79 9.60
CA TYR A 52 -10.19 5.25 10.93
C TYR A 52 -8.83 4.56 10.97
N THR A 53 -8.11 4.69 12.08
CA THR A 53 -6.85 3.98 12.34
C THR A 53 -6.82 3.48 13.79
N SER A 54 -6.26 2.30 14.00
CA SER A 54 -6.10 1.65 15.30
C SER A 54 -5.01 0.58 15.24
N PRO A 55 -4.60 -0.02 16.37
CA PRO A 55 -3.59 -1.08 16.37
C PRO A 55 -3.95 -2.38 15.63
N SER A 56 -5.22 -2.56 15.23
CA SER A 56 -5.70 -3.80 14.60
C SER A 56 -6.66 -3.57 13.43
N LEU A 57 -6.81 -2.31 13.01
CA LEU A 57 -7.69 -1.94 11.91
C LEU A 57 -7.33 -0.56 11.38
N ILE A 58 -7.22 -0.47 10.06
CA ILE A 58 -7.29 0.77 9.30
C ILE A 58 -8.41 0.66 8.26
N ALA A 59 -9.17 1.75 8.10
CA ALA A 59 -10.22 1.82 7.10
C ALA A 59 -10.05 3.06 6.22
N ILE A 60 -10.41 2.90 4.94
CA ILE A 60 -10.44 3.97 3.94
C ILE A 60 -11.82 4.01 3.26
N ASN A 61 -12.20 5.15 2.71
CA ASN A 61 -13.37 5.25 1.85
C ASN A 61 -12.93 5.32 0.38
N PRO A 62 -13.09 4.23 -0.41
CA PRO A 62 -12.64 4.21 -1.81
C PRO A 62 -13.40 5.21 -2.70
N TYR A 63 -14.63 5.60 -2.34
CA TYR A 63 -15.40 6.60 -3.08
C TYR A 63 -14.88 8.04 -2.90
N ARG A 64 -13.92 8.27 -1.99
CA ARG A 64 -13.22 9.54 -1.83
C ARG A 64 -11.91 9.61 -2.63
N LEU A 65 -11.52 8.54 -3.31
CA LEU A 65 -10.30 8.50 -4.10
C LEU A 65 -10.59 8.92 -5.55
N PRO A 66 -9.67 9.65 -6.21
CA PRO A 66 -9.75 9.85 -7.65
C PRO A 66 -9.61 8.50 -8.37
N ILE A 67 -10.21 8.40 -9.56
CA ILE A 67 -10.02 7.22 -10.42
C ILE A 67 -8.56 7.15 -10.84
N ASP A 68 -7.92 6.02 -10.55
CA ASP A 68 -6.55 5.73 -10.94
C ASP A 68 -6.41 4.24 -11.30
N PHE A 69 -6.35 3.96 -12.60
CA PHE A 69 -6.22 2.60 -13.14
C PHE A 69 -4.80 2.04 -13.03
N THR A 70 -3.84 2.83 -12.54
CA THR A 70 -2.47 2.38 -12.28
C THR A 70 -2.30 1.82 -10.87
N ILE A 71 -3.34 1.86 -10.02
CA ILE A 71 -3.35 1.13 -8.74
C ILE A 71 -3.50 -0.36 -9.01
N ILE A 72 -2.48 -1.13 -8.64
CA ILE A 72 -2.39 -2.58 -8.89
C ILE A 72 -2.49 -3.41 -7.61
N GLY A 73 -2.56 -2.77 -6.44
CA GLY A 73 -2.69 -3.47 -5.17
C GLY A 73 -2.75 -2.54 -3.96
N ILE A 74 -2.78 -3.15 -2.78
CA ILE A 74 -2.78 -2.49 -1.47
C ILE A 74 -1.73 -3.19 -0.61
N ALA A 75 -0.99 -2.44 0.19
CA ALA A 75 -0.14 -2.95 1.27
C ALA A 75 -0.66 -2.41 2.61
N HIS A 76 -0.58 -3.21 3.66
CA HIS A 76 -0.92 -2.80 5.02
C HIS A 76 0.05 -3.40 6.03
N SER A 77 0.14 -2.80 7.23
CA SER A 77 0.99 -3.29 8.31
C SER A 77 0.19 -4.05 9.37
N HIS A 78 0.86 -4.98 10.05
CA HIS A 78 0.38 -5.64 11.27
C HIS A 78 1.35 -5.34 12.42
N PRO A 79 1.14 -4.26 13.20
CA PRO A 79 2.06 -3.83 14.26
C PRO A 79 2.24 -4.83 15.40
N ASN A 80 1.32 -5.79 15.53
CA ASN A 80 1.25 -6.75 16.63
C ASN A 80 1.54 -8.21 16.23
N GLY A 81 1.85 -8.47 14.95
CA GLY A 81 2.05 -9.83 14.42
C GLY A 81 0.78 -10.39 13.79
#